data_AF-A0A327Z6V9-F1
#
_entry.id   AF-A0A327Z6V9-F1
#
_cell.length_a   1.000
_cell.length_b   1.000
_cell.length_c   1.000
_cell.angle_alpha   90.00
_cell.angle_beta   90.00
_cell.angle_gamma   90.00
#
_symmetry.space_group_name_H-M   'P 1'
#
loop_
_entity.id
_entity.type
_entity.pdbx_description
1 polymer ?
#
loop_
_entity_poly.entity_id
_entity_poly.type
_entity_poly.pdbx_seq_one_letter_code
_entity_poly.pdbx_strand_id
1 'polypeptide(L)'
;MSKMFQGFKDFIMRGNVVDLAVGVVIGTAFTAVVSSFTKSFLEPLIKWISGGTGELAGSVSPAEGVEFTYAAFINTLITFLLTAAVLYFLVVMPLNKLAERRRRGEEPPPKAPSEEVKLLTEIRDALLRGQGNQVPNSALDEVLGRHAEPPR
;
A
#
# COMPACT_ATOMS: atom_id res chain seq x y z
N MET A 1 -6.90 31.39 -18.95
CA MET A 1 -7.70 30.34 -18.28
C MET A 1 -7.27 28.92 -18.66
N SER A 2 -6.86 28.66 -19.92
CA SER A 2 -6.41 27.34 -20.39
C SER A 2 -5.15 26.79 -19.70
N LYS A 3 -4.15 27.63 -19.41
CA LYS A 3 -2.86 27.16 -18.84
C LYS A 3 -2.98 26.53 -17.44
N MET A 4 -3.85 27.03 -16.57
CA MET A 4 -4.05 26.44 -15.23
C MET A 4 -4.85 25.14 -15.29
N PHE A 5 -5.87 25.07 -16.16
CA PHE A 5 -6.64 23.84 -16.38
C PHE A 5 -5.78 22.73 -17.01
N GLN A 6 -4.90 23.08 -17.95
CA GLN A 6 -3.93 22.16 -18.53
C GLN A 6 -2.96 21.63 -17.46
N GLY A 7 -2.37 22.52 -16.65
CA GLY A 7 -1.46 22.14 -15.58
C GLY A 7 -2.13 21.28 -14.48
N PHE A 8 -3.40 21.53 -14.18
CA PHE A 8 -4.18 20.68 -13.29
C PHE A 8 -4.45 19.29 -13.89
N LYS A 9 -4.83 19.23 -15.17
CA LYS A 9 -4.99 17.95 -15.88
C LYS A 9 -3.68 17.15 -15.87
N ASP A 10 -2.55 17.78 -16.19
CA ASP A 10 -1.23 17.14 -16.20
C ASP A 10 -0.77 16.71 -14.78
N PHE A 11 -1.26 17.38 -13.74
CA PHE A 11 -1.05 16.98 -12.36
C PHE A 11 -1.88 15.74 -12.00
N ILE A 12 -3.17 15.71 -12.32
CA ILE A 12 -4.05 14.56 -12.05
C ILE A 12 -3.62 13.36 -12.91
N MET A 13 -3.18 13.57 -14.15
CA MET A 13 -2.74 12.48 -15.04
C MET A 13 -1.41 11.83 -14.62
N ARG A 14 -0.69 12.35 -13.63
CA ARG A 14 0.36 11.59 -12.93
C ARG A 14 -0.34 10.51 -12.09
N GLY A 15 -0.58 9.34 -12.70
CA GLY A 15 -1.46 8.26 -12.20
C GLY A 15 -1.39 7.92 -10.70
N ASN A 16 -0.23 8.11 -10.05
CA ASN A 16 -0.08 7.98 -8.60
C ASN A 16 -1.06 8.87 -7.78
N VAL A 17 -1.46 10.04 -8.32
CA VAL A 17 -2.40 10.95 -7.64
C VAL A 17 -3.83 10.44 -7.74
N VAL A 18 -4.25 9.90 -8.89
CA VAL A 18 -5.59 9.36 -9.09
C VAL A 18 -5.81 8.15 -8.21
N ASP A 19 -4.87 7.20 -8.21
CA ASP A 19 -4.99 5.97 -7.44
C ASP A 19 -5.07 6.25 -5.93
N LEU A 20 -4.25 7.19 -5.45
CA LEU A 20 -4.29 7.64 -4.05
C LEU A 20 -5.62 8.34 -3.73
N ALA A 21 -6.07 9.25 -4.59
CA ALA A 21 -7.33 9.97 -4.38
C ALA A 21 -8.54 9.02 -4.34
N VAL A 22 -8.59 8.07 -5.28
CA VAL A 22 -9.65 7.05 -5.32
C VAL A 22 -9.62 6.17 -4.07
N GLY A 23 -8.43 5.73 -3.65
CA GLY A 23 -8.27 4.96 -2.41
C GLY A 23 -8.80 5.68 -1.17
N VAL A 24 -8.49 6.98 -1.02
CA VAL A 24 -8.97 7.80 0.11
C VAL A 24 -10.49 7.98 0.06
N VAL A 25 -11.05 8.30 -1.11
CA VAL A 25 -12.50 8.51 -1.27
C VAL A 25 -13.29 7.23 -0.99
N ILE A 26 -12.84 6.09 -1.50
CA ILE A 26 -13.50 4.81 -1.25
C ILE A 26 -13.37 4.43 0.23
N GLY A 27 -12.19 4.64 0.84
CA GLY A 27 -11.96 4.35 2.25
C GLY A 27 -12.88 5.15 3.19
N THR A 28 -13.07 6.44 2.92
CA THR A 28 -13.96 7.30 3.72
C THR A 28 -15.43 6.94 3.52
N ALA A 29 -15.85 6.68 2.28
CA ALA A 29 -17.22 6.25 1.97
C ALA A 29 -17.56 4.93 2.67
N PHE A 30 -16.64 3.96 2.64
CA PHE A 30 -16.84 2.67 3.30
C PHE A 30 -16.95 2.80 4.82
N THR A 31 -16.04 3.57 5.42
CA THR A 31 -16.07 3.86 6.87
C THR A 31 -17.37 4.54 7.28
N ALA A 32 -17.90 5.45 6.45
CA ALA A 32 -19.18 6.10 6.69
C ALA A 32 -20.36 5.11 6.69
N VAL A 33 -20.38 4.14 5.78
CA VAL A 33 -21.41 3.09 5.74
C VAL A 33 -21.38 2.24 7.02
N VAL A 34 -20.21 1.77 7.44
CA VAL A 34 -20.09 0.96 8.68
C VAL A 34 -20.43 1.78 9.92
N SER A 35 -20.00 3.04 9.96
CA SER A 35 -20.34 3.96 11.05
C SER A 35 -21.84 4.21 11.12
N SER A 36 -22.50 4.44 9.98
CA SER A 36 -23.95 4.61 9.91
C SER A 36 -24.67 3.35 10.37
N PHE A 37 -24.22 2.17 9.96
CA PHE A 37 -24.79 0.90 10.43
C PHE A 37 -24.65 0.75 11.95
N THR A 38 -23.47 1.03 12.50
CA THR A 38 -23.25 0.89 13.95
C THR A 38 -24.08 1.91 14.73
N LYS A 39 -24.16 3.15 14.25
CA LYS A 39 -25.01 4.20 14.82
C LYS A 39 -26.51 3.88 14.75
N SER A 40 -26.98 3.36 13.63
CA SER A 40 -28.41 3.11 13.42
C SER A 40 -28.90 1.83 14.08
N PHE A 41 -28.05 0.81 14.21
CA PHE A 41 -28.46 -0.51 14.68
C PHE A 41 -27.82 -0.90 16.01
N LEU A 42 -26.50 -0.73 16.17
CA LEU A 42 -25.83 -1.15 17.39
C LEU A 42 -25.97 -0.15 18.53
N GLU A 43 -25.89 1.15 18.30
CA GLU A 43 -26.07 2.14 19.36
C GLU A 43 -27.43 1.99 20.08
N PRO A 44 -28.57 1.84 19.38
CA PRO A 44 -29.85 1.60 20.06
C PRO A 44 -29.86 0.29 20.85
N LEU A 45 -29.24 -0.78 20.33
CA LEU A 45 -29.16 -2.07 21.02
C LEU A 45 -28.29 -1.99 22.29
N ILE A 46 -27.15 -1.31 22.22
CA ILE A 46 -26.26 -1.09 23.36
C ILE A 46 -26.98 -0.24 24.42
N LYS A 47 -27.62 0.85 24.00
CA LYS A 47 -28.41 1.73 24.89
C LYS A 47 -29.57 0.98 25.56
N TRP A 48 -30.19 0.05 24.84
CA TRP A 48 -31.24 -0.80 25.38
C TRP A 48 -30.71 -1.77 26.44
N ILE A 49 -29.59 -2.44 26.18
CA ILE A 49 -28.98 -3.39 27.11
C ILE A 49 -28.37 -2.70 28.34
N SER A 50 -27.84 -1.48 28.18
CA SER A 50 -27.19 -0.72 29.26
C SER A 50 -28.17 -0.03 30.22
N GLY A 51 -29.47 -0.32 30.17
CA GLY A 51 -30.45 0.12 31.18
C GLY A 51 -31.49 1.17 30.76
N GLY A 52 -31.54 1.58 29.49
CA GLY A 52 -32.76 2.16 28.87
C GLY A 52 -33.15 3.63 29.14
N THR A 53 -33.52 4.30 28.04
CA THR A 53 -34.32 5.54 27.90
C THR A 53 -33.81 6.83 28.58
N GLY A 54 -32.72 7.39 28.09
CA GLY A 54 -32.31 8.78 28.34
C GLY A 54 -30.93 9.09 27.78
N GLU A 55 -30.56 10.38 27.67
CA GLU A 55 -29.18 10.83 27.34
C GLU A 55 -28.12 10.27 28.30
N LEU A 56 -28.54 9.73 29.45
CA LEU A 56 -27.72 9.17 30.51
C LEU A 56 -27.59 7.64 30.49
N ALA A 57 -28.10 6.94 29.46
CA ALA A 57 -27.90 5.51 29.30
C ALA A 57 -26.41 5.21 29.08
N GLY A 58 -25.71 4.84 30.15
CA GLY A 58 -24.27 4.61 30.16
C GLY A 58 -23.41 5.81 30.55
N SER A 59 -23.98 6.73 31.33
CA SER A 59 -23.27 7.83 31.98
C SER A 59 -23.34 7.69 33.49
N VAL A 60 -22.19 7.65 34.15
CA VAL A 60 -22.09 7.88 35.59
C VAL A 60 -21.63 9.31 35.79
N SER A 61 -22.33 10.06 36.64
CA SER A 61 -21.91 11.40 37.06
C SER A 61 -21.40 11.30 38.50
N PRO A 62 -20.09 11.09 38.73
CA PRO A 62 -19.54 10.90 40.07
C PRO A 62 -19.56 12.20 40.90
N ALA A 63 -19.69 13.35 40.24
CA ALA A 63 -19.78 14.69 40.82
C ALA A 63 -20.63 15.60 39.92
N GLU A 64 -21.23 16.66 40.49
CA GLU A 64 -21.92 17.69 39.72
C GLU A 64 -20.98 18.28 38.65
N GLY A 65 -21.34 18.08 37.37
CA GLY A 65 -20.60 18.62 36.21
C GLY A 65 -19.60 17.68 35.54
N VAL A 66 -19.40 16.45 36.02
CA VAL A 66 -18.54 15.46 35.34
C VAL A 66 -19.37 14.29 34.83
N GLU A 67 -19.71 14.31 33.55
CA GLU A 67 -20.41 13.20 32.88
C GLU A 67 -19.40 12.19 32.31
N PHE A 68 -19.43 10.94 32.80
CA PHE A 68 -18.59 9.85 32.29
C PHE A 68 -19.40 8.91 31.41
N THR A 69 -19.42 9.19 30.09
CA THR A 69 -20.17 8.44 29.08
C THR A 69 -19.41 7.19 28.61
N TYR A 70 -19.35 6.15 29.44
CA TYR A 70 -18.63 4.92 29.07
C TYR A 70 -19.28 4.16 27.90
N ALA A 71 -20.60 4.27 27.74
CA ALA A 71 -21.31 3.63 26.62
C ALA A 71 -20.89 4.17 25.25
N ALA A 72 -20.59 5.47 25.14
CA ALA A 72 -20.10 6.07 23.90
C ALA A 72 -18.73 5.50 23.49
N PHE A 73 -17.85 5.27 24.48
CA PHE A 73 -16.56 4.64 24.24
C PHE A 73 -16.69 3.19 23.79
N ILE A 74 -17.53 2.40 24.47
CA ILE A 74 -17.81 1.00 24.09
C ILE A 74 -18.37 0.93 22.66
N ASN A 75 -19.30 1.81 22.31
CA ASN A 75 -19.83 1.88 20.96
C ASN A 75 -18.77 2.23 19.91
N THR A 76 -17.89 3.19 20.20
CA THR A 76 -16.77 3.55 19.31
C THR A 76 -15.85 2.35 19.11
N LEU A 77 -15.53 1.62 20.18
CA LEU A 77 -14.70 0.42 20.12
C LEU A 77 -15.34 -0.67 19.27
N ILE A 78 -16.65 -0.91 19.43
CA ILE A 78 -17.40 -1.88 18.63
C ILE A 78 -17.44 -1.45 17.15
N THR A 79 -17.70 -0.16 16.88
CA THR A 79 -17.69 0.40 15.51
C THR A 79 -16.34 0.16 14.83
N PHE A 80 -15.24 0.41 15.55
CA PHE A 80 -13.88 0.19 15.07
C PHE A 80 -13.63 -1.29 14.75
N LEU A 81 -13.96 -2.19 15.67
CA LEU A 81 -13.77 -3.63 15.48
C LEU A 81 -14.60 -4.17 14.30
N LEU A 82 -15.85 -3.71 14.15
CA LEU A 82 -16.68 -4.07 13.01
C LEU A 82 -16.11 -3.54 11.70
N THR A 83 -15.66 -2.28 11.67
CA THR A 83 -15.04 -1.68 10.47
C THR A 83 -13.78 -2.46 10.07
N ALA A 84 -12.92 -2.77 11.03
CA ALA A 84 -11.71 -3.56 10.80
C ALA A 84 -12.05 -4.98 10.33
N ALA A 85 -13.04 -5.64 10.94
CA ALA A 85 -13.49 -6.98 10.55
C ALA A 85 -14.01 -6.98 9.11
N VAL A 86 -14.89 -6.04 8.77
CA VAL A 86 -15.46 -5.97 7.42
C VAL A 86 -14.39 -5.66 6.37
N LEU A 87 -13.48 -4.72 6.63
CA LEU A 87 -12.35 -4.44 5.74
C LEU A 87 -11.43 -5.66 5.58
N TYR A 88 -11.18 -6.38 6.68
CA TYR A 88 -10.36 -7.59 6.62
C TYR A 88 -11.03 -8.68 5.78
N PHE A 89 -12.30 -8.99 6.01
CA PHE A 89 -13.01 -10.07 5.31
C PHE A 89 -13.32 -9.73 3.85
N LEU A 90 -13.70 -8.48 3.53
CA LEU A 90 -14.10 -8.10 2.17
C LEU A 90 -12.95 -7.61 1.29
N VAL A 91 -11.87 -7.09 1.87
CA VAL A 91 -10.76 -6.50 1.10
C VAL A 91 -9.48 -7.31 1.31
N VAL A 92 -9.02 -7.43 2.55
CA VAL A 92 -7.70 -8.03 2.83
C VAL A 92 -7.67 -9.53 2.52
N MET A 93 -8.68 -10.28 2.95
CA MET A 93 -8.77 -11.72 2.72
C MET A 93 -8.80 -12.10 1.24
N PRO A 94 -9.66 -11.52 0.38
CA PRO A 94 -9.66 -11.87 -1.05
C PRO A 94 -8.38 -11.40 -1.75
N LEU A 95 -7.82 -10.25 -1.37
CA LEU A 95 -6.54 -9.79 -1.93
C LEU A 95 -5.39 -10.73 -1.54
N ASN A 96 -5.33 -11.17 -0.28
CA ASN A 96 -4.34 -12.15 0.18
C ASN A 96 -4.52 -13.50 -0.53
N LYS A 97 -5.75 -13.98 -0.70
CA LYS A 97 -6.06 -15.21 -1.43
C LYS A 97 -5.67 -15.11 -2.91
N LEU A 98 -5.91 -13.95 -3.55
CA LEU A 98 -5.50 -13.70 -4.93
C LEU A 98 -3.98 -13.62 -5.05
N ALA A 99 -3.31 -12.94 -4.12
CA ALA A 99 -1.85 -12.86 -4.07
C ALA A 99 -1.21 -14.25 -3.87
N GLU A 100 -1.81 -15.09 -3.04
CA GLU A 100 -1.38 -16.47 -2.83
C GLU A 100 -1.58 -17.34 -4.07
N ARG A 101 -2.70 -17.18 -4.81
CA ARG A 101 -2.89 -17.85 -6.10
C ARG A 101 -1.88 -17.42 -7.14
N ARG A 102 -1.56 -16.12 -7.23
CA ARG A 102 -0.47 -15.59 -8.08
C ARG A 102 0.90 -16.13 -7.67
N ARG A 103 1.12 -16.45 -6.40
CA ARG A 103 2.39 -17.06 -5.94
C ARG A 103 2.47 -18.57 -6.17
N ARG A 104 1.34 -19.27 -6.30
CA ARG A 104 1.27 -20.74 -6.35
C ARG A 104 1.10 -21.35 -7.75
N GLY A 105 0.77 -20.58 -8.80
CA GLY A 105 0.45 -21.20 -10.10
C GLY A 105 0.58 -20.34 -11.36
N GLU A 106 0.96 -19.08 -11.26
CA GLU A 106 1.23 -18.24 -12.43
C GLU A 106 2.41 -17.36 -12.05
N GLU A 107 3.62 -17.66 -12.56
CA GLU A 107 4.53 -16.55 -12.80
C GLU A 107 3.71 -15.54 -13.62
N PRO A 108 3.44 -14.33 -13.11
CA PRO A 108 2.89 -13.31 -13.99
C PRO A 108 3.86 -13.28 -15.18
N PRO A 109 3.39 -13.27 -16.45
CA PRO A 109 4.31 -13.00 -17.56
C PRO A 109 5.11 -11.78 -17.10
N PRO A 110 6.44 -11.90 -17.01
CA PRO A 110 7.25 -10.94 -16.29
C PRO A 110 6.77 -9.58 -16.75
N LYS A 111 6.29 -8.73 -15.80
CA LYS A 111 5.84 -7.37 -16.11
C LYS A 111 6.82 -6.88 -17.15
N ALA A 112 6.36 -6.63 -18.38
CA ALA A 112 7.27 -6.36 -19.50
C ALA A 112 8.32 -5.40 -18.94
N PRO A 113 9.60 -5.80 -18.88
CA PRO A 113 10.56 -5.13 -18.04
C PRO A 113 10.43 -3.63 -18.30
N SER A 114 10.37 -2.83 -17.23
CA SER A 114 10.27 -1.37 -17.39
C SER A 114 11.33 -0.95 -18.39
N GLU A 115 11.09 0.11 -19.15
CA GLU A 115 12.06 0.52 -20.17
C GLU A 115 13.47 0.67 -19.59
N GLU A 116 13.56 1.07 -18.32
CA GLU A 116 14.78 1.07 -17.54
C GLU A 116 15.39 -0.33 -17.34
N VAL A 117 14.60 -1.35 -16.94
CA VAL A 117 15.11 -2.73 -16.81
C VAL A 117 15.50 -3.32 -18.18
N LYS A 118 14.79 -2.97 -19.27
CA LYS A 118 15.20 -3.33 -20.64
C LYS A 118 16.52 -2.68 -21.01
N LEU A 119 16.64 -1.38 -20.80
CA LEU A 119 17.85 -0.61 -21.08
C LEU A 119 19.04 -1.13 -20.24
N LEU A 120 18.83 -1.44 -18.97
CA LEU A 120 19.84 -2.04 -18.10
C LEU A 120 20.25 -3.44 -18.57
N THR A 121 19.31 -4.22 -19.12
CA THR A 121 19.60 -5.53 -19.71
C THR A 121 20.44 -5.37 -20.98
N GLU A 122 20.07 -4.44 -21.86
CA GLU A 122 20.81 -4.10 -23.07
C GLU A 122 22.22 -3.57 -22.76
N ILE A 123 22.37 -2.71 -21.75
CA ILE A 123 23.66 -2.21 -21.26
C ILE A 123 24.50 -3.36 -20.70
N ARG A 124 23.94 -4.24 -19.86
CA ARG A 124 24.65 -5.42 -19.35
C ARG A 124 25.15 -6.30 -20.52
N ASP A 125 24.28 -6.57 -21.48
CA ASP A 125 24.61 -7.42 -22.62
C ASP A 125 25.60 -6.74 -23.59
N ALA A 126 25.62 -5.40 -23.66
CA ALA A 126 26.63 -4.63 -24.38
C ALA A 126 27.98 -4.65 -23.65
N LEU A 127 27.99 -4.54 -22.32
CA LEU A 127 29.19 -4.62 -21.50
C LEU A 127 29.83 -6.01 -21.54
N LEU A 128 29.04 -7.07 -21.43
CA LEU A 128 29.52 -8.46 -21.57
C LEU A 128 30.10 -8.73 -22.95
N ARG A 129 29.50 -8.18 -24.02
CA ARG A 129 30.04 -8.25 -25.38
C ARG A 129 31.32 -7.44 -25.55
N GLY A 130 31.44 -6.29 -24.89
CA GLY A 130 32.65 -5.44 -24.91
C GLY A 130 33.82 -6.00 -24.08
N GLN A 131 33.53 -6.72 -22.98
CA GLN A 131 34.54 -7.31 -22.11
C GLN A 131 35.33 -8.45 -22.77
N GLY A 132 34.78 -9.07 -23.81
CA GLY A 132 35.47 -10.11 -24.58
C GLY A 132 36.52 -9.60 -25.57
N ASN A 133 36.66 -8.28 -25.77
CA ASN A 133 37.45 -7.76 -26.90
C ASN A 133 38.56 -6.76 -26.57
N GLN A 134 39.03 -6.62 -25.32
CA GLN A 134 40.32 -5.98 -25.01
C GLN A 134 40.58 -5.94 -23.49
N VAL A 135 41.09 -7.03 -22.93
CA VAL A 135 42.23 -6.88 -22.03
C VAL A 135 43.37 -7.58 -22.76
N PRO A 136 44.17 -6.85 -23.57
CA PRO A 136 45.37 -7.41 -24.15
C PRO A 136 46.18 -7.99 -22.99
N ASN A 137 46.42 -9.30 -22.99
CA ASN A 137 47.28 -9.94 -22.00
C ASN A 137 48.66 -9.26 -21.93
N SER A 138 49.05 -8.50 -22.96
CA SER A 138 50.21 -7.63 -22.95
C SER A 138 50.21 -6.60 -21.81
N ALA A 139 49.06 -6.00 -21.45
CA ALA A 139 49.01 -5.03 -20.36
C ALA A 139 49.11 -5.70 -18.98
N LEU A 140 48.59 -6.92 -18.85
CA LEU A 140 48.76 -7.74 -17.64
C LEU A 140 50.18 -8.29 -17.53
N ASP A 141 50.78 -8.72 -18.64
CA ASP A 141 52.14 -9.25 -18.72
C ASP A 141 53.22 -8.17 -18.51
N GLU A 142 52.94 -6.93 -18.92
CA GLU A 142 53.79 -5.75 -18.69
C GLU A 142 53.80 -5.33 -17.21
N VAL A 143 52.65 -5.39 -16.52
CA VAL A 143 52.56 -5.16 -15.06
C VAL A 143 53.17 -6.31 -14.25
N LEU A 144 53.07 -7.55 -14.75
CA LEU A 144 53.65 -8.75 -14.13
C LEU A 144 55.13 -8.97 -14.47
N GLY A 145 55.73 -8.12 -15.31
CA GLY A 145 57.16 -8.13 -15.64
C GLY A 145 57.64 -9.43 -16.32
N ARG A 146 56.75 -10.19 -16.96
CA ARG A 146 57.08 -11.52 -17.50
C ARG A 146 57.64 -11.39 -18.92
N HIS A 147 58.85 -10.87 -19.05
CA HIS A 147 59.60 -10.95 -20.31
C HIS A 147 60.05 -12.39 -20.52
N ALA A 148 59.49 -13.08 -21.52
CA ALA A 148 60.02 -14.35 -21.99
C ALA A 148 61.39 -14.09 -22.64
N GLU A 149 62.45 -14.57 -22.00
CA GLU A 149 63.83 -14.48 -22.50
C GLU A 149 63.97 -15.33 -23.78
N PRO A 150 64.53 -14.80 -24.89
CA PRO A 150 64.65 -15.57 -26.11
C PRO A 150 65.74 -16.65 -25.98
N PRO A 151 65.49 -17.88 -26.47
CA PRO A 151 66.50 -18.94 -26.45
C PRO A 151 67.66 -18.60 -27.38
N ARG A 152 68.88 -18.78 -26.87
CA ARG A 152 70.16 -18.54 -27.57
C ARG A 152 70.42 -19.56 -28.68
#